data_AF-A0A933SBG5-F1
#
_entry.id   AF-A0A933SBG5-F1
#
_cell.length_a   1.000
_cell.length_b   1.000
_cell.length_c   1.000
_cell.angle_alpha   90.00
_cell.angle_beta   90.00
_cell.angle_gamma   90.00
#
_symmetry.space_group_name_H-M   'P 1'
#
loop_
_entity.id
_entity.type
_entity.pdbx_description
1 polymer ?
#
loop_
_entity_poly.entity_id
_entity_poly.type
_entity_poly.pdbx_seq_one_letter_code
_entity_poly.pdbx_strand_id
1 'polypeptide(L)'
;MKPMRWLPLVVAAALLAGAAIAPAATSKKKRKPAARPATGASHVPDSVTPVYPPATAEDVVAAERAFARHADALGTRDAFLTWLAPTSVIFRPGPVNGPKAMAATPVSPALLAWMPERVVLSSSNDLALSVGPWAWHQVANKPAVAWGTFVSMWKRMPDGSWKVALDGGVSHPRPAADSVEVFASKLAPAPSTGRGPLARRQTLWQTDVAFAKFAGDSGVAGALHRYASSDHRRLREGVAPIVGREPAHGAAELADERGTFMSLAQFISASGDLGYTYGTFVRTRGAEVDSSYYVHVWQRGSDKPWELLLDMLLPQPKTTK
;
A
#
# COMPACT_ATOMS: atom_id res chain seq x y z
N MET A 1 19.87 25.20 -33.87
CA MET A 1 19.77 24.23 -32.76
C MET A 1 18.35 23.69 -32.72
N LYS A 2 18.14 22.40 -33.01
CA LYS A 2 16.80 21.77 -33.01
C LYS A 2 16.50 21.23 -31.59
N PRO A 3 15.28 21.37 -31.07
CA PRO A 3 14.95 20.86 -29.73
C PRO A 3 14.87 19.32 -29.73
N MET A 4 15.53 18.71 -28.75
CA MET A 4 15.62 17.28 -28.57
C MET A 4 14.30 16.75 -27.97
N ARG A 5 13.60 15.91 -28.72
CA ARG A 5 12.38 15.19 -28.29
C ARG A 5 12.75 14.12 -27.27
N TRP A 6 12.15 14.19 -26.08
CA TRP A 6 12.18 13.11 -25.09
C TRP A 6 11.20 12.00 -25.51
N LEU A 7 11.70 10.77 -25.73
CA LEU A 7 10.85 9.58 -25.81
C LEU A 7 10.58 9.05 -24.40
N PRO A 8 9.35 8.62 -24.06
CA PRO A 8 9.10 7.91 -22.82
C PRO A 8 9.66 6.48 -22.90
N LEU A 9 10.38 6.04 -21.87
CA LEU A 9 10.73 4.64 -21.68
C LEU A 9 9.46 3.85 -21.36
N VAL A 10 8.96 3.09 -22.33
CA VAL A 10 7.94 2.06 -22.13
C VAL A 10 8.66 0.78 -21.70
N VAL A 11 8.44 0.33 -20.47
CA VAL A 11 8.82 -1.03 -20.05
C VAL A 11 7.85 -2.00 -20.73
N ALA A 12 8.37 -2.81 -21.65
CA ALA A 12 7.59 -3.75 -22.44
C ALA A 12 6.95 -4.83 -21.56
N ALA A 13 5.62 -4.89 -21.56
CA ALA A 13 4.86 -6.06 -21.14
C ALA A 13 4.83 -7.08 -22.30
N ALA A 14 5.31 -8.30 -22.07
CA ALA A 14 5.22 -9.38 -23.03
C ALA A 14 3.76 -9.88 -23.14
N LEU A 15 3.19 -9.74 -24.33
CA LEU A 15 1.92 -10.30 -24.76
C LEU A 15 2.05 -11.79 -25.09
N LEU A 16 1.09 -12.60 -24.64
CA LEU A 16 0.76 -13.90 -25.24
C LEU A 16 -0.76 -13.97 -25.44
N ALA A 17 -1.18 -13.81 -26.70
CA ALA A 17 -2.42 -14.37 -27.23
C ALA A 17 -2.17 -15.87 -27.52
N GLY A 18 -3.10 -16.82 -27.50
CA GLY A 18 -4.54 -16.89 -27.29
C GLY A 18 -4.97 -18.29 -27.73
N ALA A 19 -5.98 -18.89 -27.10
CA ALA A 19 -6.73 -20.00 -27.68
C ALA A 19 -8.14 -20.03 -27.09
N ALA A 20 -9.13 -19.84 -27.96
CA ALA A 20 -10.55 -19.92 -27.65
C ALA A 20 -11.01 -21.38 -27.59
N ILE A 21 -11.88 -21.71 -26.63
CA ILE A 21 -12.75 -22.89 -26.69
C ILE A 21 -14.18 -22.44 -26.38
N ALA A 22 -15.09 -22.78 -27.28
CA ALA A 22 -16.53 -22.48 -27.26
C ALA A 22 -17.30 -23.36 -26.23
N PRO A 23 -18.57 -23.05 -25.91
CA PRO A 23 -19.25 -23.59 -24.73
C PRO A 23 -19.96 -24.93 -25.01
N ALA A 24 -19.99 -25.82 -24.02
CA ALA A 24 -20.83 -27.01 -24.03
C ALA A 24 -22.06 -26.85 -23.11
N ALA A 25 -23.19 -27.29 -23.64
CA ALA A 25 -24.54 -27.07 -23.13
C ALA A 25 -24.88 -27.80 -21.81
N THR A 26 -25.87 -27.24 -21.13
CA THR A 26 -26.48 -27.63 -19.86
C THR A 26 -27.16 -29.01 -19.86
N SER A 27 -27.09 -29.71 -18.71
CA SER A 27 -28.09 -30.72 -18.31
C SER A 27 -28.63 -30.42 -16.92
N LYS A 28 -29.93 -30.10 -16.84
CA LYS A 28 -30.70 -29.91 -15.61
C LYS A 28 -31.11 -31.28 -15.05
N LYS A 29 -30.55 -31.70 -13.91
CA LYS A 29 -31.13 -32.77 -13.08
C LYS A 29 -31.67 -32.18 -11.77
N LYS A 30 -33.00 -32.23 -11.61
CA LYS A 30 -33.72 -31.91 -10.37
C LYS A 30 -33.31 -32.92 -9.28
N ARG A 31 -32.75 -32.44 -8.17
CA ARG A 31 -32.58 -33.22 -6.92
C ARG A 31 -33.62 -32.74 -5.89
N LYS A 32 -34.33 -33.70 -5.28
CA LYS A 32 -35.26 -33.50 -4.15
C LYS A 32 -34.49 -33.02 -2.90
N PRO A 33 -35.09 -32.19 -2.02
CA PRO A 33 -34.45 -31.75 -0.78
C PRO A 33 -34.47 -32.88 0.27
N ALA A 34 -33.31 -33.18 0.86
CA ALA A 34 -33.20 -34.02 2.05
C ALA A 34 -33.28 -33.16 3.32
N ALA A 35 -33.90 -33.71 4.38
CA ALA A 35 -34.15 -33.05 5.66
C ALA A 35 -32.86 -32.63 6.38
N ARG A 36 -32.89 -31.44 7.01
CA ARG A 36 -31.81 -30.90 7.87
C ARG A 36 -31.73 -31.69 9.19
N PRO A 37 -30.55 -32.17 9.61
CA PRO A 37 -30.32 -32.43 11.02
C PRO A 37 -30.04 -31.11 11.74
N ALA A 38 -30.58 -30.98 12.96
CA ALA A 38 -30.36 -29.85 13.85
C ALA A 38 -28.88 -29.81 14.28
N THR A 39 -28.14 -28.78 13.85
CA THR A 39 -26.80 -28.50 14.36
C THR A 39 -26.94 -27.63 15.61
N GLY A 40 -26.56 -28.19 16.76
CA GLY A 40 -26.34 -27.45 17.99
C GLY A 40 -25.38 -26.29 17.72
N ALA A 41 -25.76 -25.10 18.20
CA ALA A 41 -24.91 -23.93 18.15
C ALA A 41 -23.68 -24.18 19.03
N SER A 42 -22.55 -24.48 18.38
CA SER A 42 -21.25 -24.34 19.03
C SER A 42 -21.02 -22.84 19.26
N HIS A 43 -20.99 -22.46 20.53
CA HIS A 43 -20.56 -21.13 20.95
C HIS A 43 -19.10 -20.98 20.52
N VAL A 44 -18.85 -20.21 19.46
CA VAL A 44 -17.48 -19.80 19.10
C VAL A 44 -17.08 -18.77 20.15
N PRO A 45 -16.10 -19.05 21.03
CA PRO A 45 -15.66 -18.06 21.99
C PRO A 45 -15.13 -16.83 21.26
N ASP A 46 -15.46 -15.64 21.77
CA ASP A 46 -14.94 -14.36 21.30
C ASP A 46 -13.43 -14.47 21.11
N SER A 47 -12.99 -14.32 19.85
CA SER A 47 -11.60 -14.53 19.44
C SER A 47 -10.65 -13.67 20.27
N VAL A 48 -9.79 -14.32 21.07
CA VAL A 48 -8.72 -13.69 21.85
C VAL A 48 -7.86 -12.84 20.89
N THR A 49 -7.69 -11.55 21.21
CA THR A 49 -6.80 -10.69 20.42
C THR A 49 -5.36 -11.18 20.65
N PRO A 50 -4.58 -11.53 19.61
CA PRO A 50 -3.21 -11.98 19.79
C PRO A 50 -2.38 -10.88 20.46
N VAL A 51 -1.64 -11.25 21.50
CA VAL A 51 -0.68 -10.38 22.19
C VAL A 51 0.69 -10.64 21.59
N TYR A 52 1.30 -9.59 21.05
CA TYR A 52 2.63 -9.68 20.46
C TYR A 52 3.69 -9.22 21.46
N PRO A 53 4.87 -9.91 21.53
CA PRO A 53 5.94 -9.49 22.41
C PRO A 53 6.38 -8.04 22.11
N PRO A 54 7.05 -7.35 23.03
CA PRO A 54 7.59 -6.02 22.77
C PRO A 54 8.44 -5.98 21.49
N ALA A 55 8.26 -4.90 20.72
CA ALA A 55 9.12 -4.53 19.61
C ALA A 55 9.27 -3.00 19.58
N THR A 56 10.33 -2.56 18.92
CA THR A 56 10.71 -1.17 18.71
C THR A 56 10.59 -0.81 17.23
N ALA A 57 10.51 0.48 16.92
CA ALA A 57 10.50 0.92 15.53
C ALA A 57 11.85 0.61 14.85
N GLU A 58 12.92 0.57 15.64
CA GLU A 58 14.26 0.19 15.24
C GLU A 58 14.35 -1.27 14.79
N ASP A 59 13.58 -2.19 15.38
CA ASP A 59 13.48 -3.58 14.92
C ASP A 59 12.92 -3.66 13.48
N VAL A 60 11.96 -2.78 13.15
CA VAL A 60 11.39 -2.69 11.80
C VAL A 60 12.38 -2.02 10.84
N VAL A 61 13.12 -0.99 11.28
CA VAL A 61 14.23 -0.41 10.50
C VAL A 61 15.27 -1.48 10.18
N ALA A 62 15.63 -2.32 11.14
CA ALA A 62 16.58 -3.41 10.93
C ALA A 62 16.04 -4.45 9.93
N ALA A 63 14.75 -4.80 10.01
CA ALA A 63 14.08 -5.69 9.05
C ALA A 63 14.08 -5.11 7.62
N GLU A 64 13.73 -3.83 7.46
CA GLU A 64 13.76 -3.15 6.15
C GLU A 64 15.17 -3.13 5.56
N ARG A 65 16.18 -2.75 6.37
CA ARG A 65 17.58 -2.76 5.91
C ARG A 65 18.06 -4.17 5.58
N ALA A 66 17.61 -5.19 6.30
CA ALA A 66 17.93 -6.58 5.99
C ALA A 66 17.26 -7.03 4.70
N PHE A 67 16.04 -6.58 4.42
CA PHE A 67 15.36 -6.82 3.16
C PHE A 67 16.12 -6.17 1.99
N ALA A 68 16.49 -4.89 2.10
CA ALA A 68 17.31 -4.20 1.10
C ALA A 68 18.64 -4.93 0.84
N ARG A 69 19.38 -5.31 1.89
CA ARG A 69 20.63 -6.08 1.74
C ARG A 69 20.44 -7.43 1.06
N HIS A 70 19.29 -8.09 1.23
CA HIS A 70 19.01 -9.33 0.50
C HIS A 70 18.82 -9.07 -1.00
N ALA A 71 18.31 -7.90 -1.40
CA ALA A 71 18.24 -7.56 -2.82
C ALA A 71 19.63 -7.40 -3.43
N ASP A 72 20.56 -6.81 -2.69
CA ASP A 72 21.98 -6.71 -3.10
C ASP A 72 22.62 -8.11 -3.21
N ALA A 73 22.37 -9.00 -2.26
CA ALA A 73 23.02 -10.31 -2.17
C ALA A 73 22.42 -11.40 -3.05
N LEU A 74 21.08 -11.42 -3.18
CA LEU A 74 20.32 -12.49 -3.85
C LEU A 74 19.65 -12.02 -5.15
N GLY A 75 19.65 -10.72 -5.41
CA GLY A 75 18.84 -10.10 -6.44
C GLY A 75 17.43 -9.75 -5.94
N THR A 76 16.85 -8.70 -6.53
CA THR A 76 15.55 -8.13 -6.13
C THR A 76 14.44 -9.18 -6.05
N ARG A 77 14.37 -10.09 -7.03
CA ARG A 77 13.31 -11.12 -7.08
C ARG A 77 13.30 -12.01 -5.83
N ASP A 78 14.45 -12.57 -5.50
CA ASP A 78 14.56 -13.60 -4.47
C ASP A 78 14.56 -12.97 -3.06
N ALA A 79 15.02 -11.72 -2.94
CA ALA A 79 14.80 -10.92 -1.75
C ALA A 79 13.30 -10.76 -1.46
N PHE A 80 12.49 -10.32 -2.43
CA PHE A 80 11.05 -10.20 -2.20
C PHE A 80 10.40 -11.55 -1.85
N LEU A 81 10.76 -12.64 -2.54
CA LEU A 81 10.24 -13.98 -2.18
C LEU A 81 10.59 -14.39 -0.75
N THR A 82 11.71 -13.90 -0.21
CA THR A 82 12.12 -14.13 1.19
C THR A 82 11.27 -13.31 2.17
N TRP A 83 10.97 -12.04 1.86
CA TRP A 83 10.43 -11.08 2.83
C TRP A 83 8.93 -10.83 2.73
N LEU A 84 8.30 -11.17 1.62
CA LEU A 84 6.85 -11.03 1.47
C LEU A 84 6.09 -12.02 2.38
N ALA A 85 5.00 -11.55 2.97
CA ALA A 85 4.03 -12.42 3.62
C ALA A 85 3.35 -13.33 2.56
N PRO A 86 2.89 -14.55 2.93
CA PRO A 86 2.25 -15.46 1.96
C PRO A 86 1.05 -14.86 1.22
N THR A 87 0.33 -13.93 1.87
CA THR A 87 -0.83 -13.24 1.32
C THR A 87 -0.53 -11.76 1.02
N SER A 88 0.74 -11.39 0.85
CA SER A 88 1.08 -9.99 0.61
C SER A 88 0.48 -9.50 -0.70
N VAL A 89 0.26 -8.18 -0.75
CA VAL A 89 -0.16 -7.47 -1.95
C VAL A 89 0.98 -6.58 -2.40
N ILE A 90 1.35 -6.65 -3.68
CA ILE A 90 2.28 -5.69 -4.28
C ILE A 90 1.59 -4.90 -5.38
N PHE A 91 1.93 -3.62 -5.52
CA PHE A 91 1.34 -2.73 -6.53
C PHE A 91 2.21 -2.67 -7.79
N ARG A 92 1.71 -3.19 -8.93
CA ARG A 92 2.42 -3.21 -10.23
C ARG A 92 1.51 -3.11 -11.48
N PRO A 93 0.96 -1.95 -11.83
CA PRO A 93 0.63 -0.83 -10.94
C PRO A 93 -0.57 -1.15 -10.03
N GLY A 94 -1.37 -2.17 -10.38
CA GLY A 94 -2.49 -2.63 -9.56
C GLY A 94 -2.10 -3.64 -8.48
N PRO A 95 -2.99 -3.88 -7.50
CA PRO A 95 -2.74 -4.83 -6.43
C PRO A 95 -2.76 -6.27 -6.97
N VAL A 96 -1.65 -6.98 -6.79
CA VAL A 96 -1.51 -8.41 -7.14
C VAL A 96 -0.94 -9.20 -5.95
N ASN A 97 -1.18 -10.51 -5.92
CA ASN A 97 -0.55 -11.37 -4.91
C ASN A 97 0.97 -11.36 -5.09
N GLY A 98 1.69 -10.93 -4.05
CA GLY A 98 3.13 -10.69 -4.10
C GLY A 98 3.95 -11.93 -4.44
N PRO A 99 3.90 -13.01 -3.64
CA PRO A 99 4.69 -14.22 -3.91
C PRO A 99 4.45 -14.78 -5.31
N LYS A 100 3.19 -14.84 -5.76
CA LYS A 100 2.84 -15.31 -7.11
C LYS A 100 3.45 -14.42 -8.20
N ALA A 101 3.35 -13.10 -8.06
CA ALA A 101 3.89 -12.16 -9.02
C ALA A 101 5.43 -12.20 -9.07
N MET A 102 6.09 -12.31 -7.92
CA MET A 102 7.55 -12.41 -7.84
C MET A 102 8.08 -13.73 -8.38
N ALA A 103 7.41 -14.85 -8.10
CA ALA A 103 7.78 -16.15 -8.64
C ALA A 103 7.75 -16.16 -10.19
N ALA A 104 6.77 -15.48 -10.78
CA ALA A 104 6.61 -15.34 -12.23
C ALA A 104 7.56 -14.29 -12.87
N THR A 105 8.21 -13.44 -12.06
CA THR A 105 9.19 -12.48 -12.56
C THR A 105 10.49 -13.22 -12.92
N PRO A 106 11.10 -13.00 -14.09
CA PRO A 106 12.41 -13.57 -14.41
C PRO A 106 13.52 -13.06 -13.49
N VAL A 107 14.55 -13.86 -13.28
CA VAL A 107 15.80 -13.38 -12.66
C VAL A 107 16.42 -12.31 -13.58
N SER A 108 16.92 -11.24 -12.99
CA SER A 108 17.43 -10.08 -13.70
C SER A 108 18.72 -9.58 -13.04
N PRO A 109 19.71 -9.07 -13.81
CA PRO A 109 20.87 -8.38 -13.25
C PRO A 109 20.52 -7.00 -12.66
N ALA A 110 19.30 -6.51 -12.89
CA ALA A 110 18.83 -5.23 -12.37
C ALA A 110 18.61 -5.28 -10.86
N LEU A 111 18.89 -4.16 -10.20
CA LEU A 111 18.82 -4.01 -8.77
C LEU A 111 17.90 -2.84 -8.41
N LEU A 112 16.91 -3.13 -7.57
CA LEU A 112 16.22 -2.10 -6.80
C LEU A 112 17.03 -1.92 -5.50
N ALA A 113 17.55 -0.73 -5.27
CA ALA A 113 18.21 -0.35 -4.02
C ALA A 113 17.29 0.62 -3.26
N TRP A 114 17.15 0.44 -1.95
CA TRP A 114 16.29 1.32 -1.14
C TRP A 114 16.76 1.38 0.31
N MET A 115 16.26 2.38 1.05
CA MET A 115 16.48 2.51 2.49
C MET A 115 15.28 3.18 3.18
N PRO A 116 14.94 2.78 4.42
CA PRO A 116 13.87 3.45 5.14
C PRO A 116 14.25 4.89 5.45
N GLU A 117 13.28 5.79 5.35
CA GLU A 117 13.38 7.18 5.80
C GLU A 117 12.44 7.41 6.99
N ARG A 118 11.21 6.87 6.93
CA ARG A 118 10.25 6.97 8.02
C ARG A 118 9.67 5.61 8.34
N VAL A 119 9.68 5.28 9.64
CA VAL A 119 9.07 4.07 10.20
C VAL A 119 8.08 4.43 11.30
N VAL A 120 6.91 3.82 11.27
CA VAL A 120 5.87 3.96 12.30
C VAL A 120 5.38 2.58 12.73
N LEU A 121 5.59 2.22 13.99
CA LEU A 121 5.16 0.95 14.59
C LEU A 121 3.85 1.13 15.39
N SER A 122 2.91 0.20 15.24
CA SER A 122 1.69 0.12 16.06
C SER A 122 2.01 -0.08 17.54
N SER A 123 1.15 0.40 18.46
CA SER A 123 1.38 0.17 19.89
C SER A 123 1.29 -1.31 20.26
N SER A 124 0.62 -2.13 19.44
CA SER A 124 0.51 -3.58 19.59
C SER A 124 1.66 -4.39 18.99
N ASN A 125 2.72 -3.77 18.46
CA ASN A 125 3.93 -4.45 17.98
C ASN A 125 3.72 -5.42 16.81
N ASP A 126 2.68 -5.21 16.00
CA ASP A 126 2.21 -6.20 15.01
C ASP A 126 2.06 -5.67 13.59
N LEU A 127 2.03 -4.35 13.42
CA LEU A 127 1.92 -3.67 12.15
C LEU A 127 2.85 -2.46 12.14
N ALA A 128 3.53 -2.23 11.02
CA ALA A 128 4.36 -1.04 10.86
C ALA A 128 4.34 -0.51 9.42
N LEU A 129 4.45 0.80 9.27
CA LEU A 129 4.76 1.47 8.01
C LEU A 129 6.28 1.63 7.90
N SER A 130 6.82 1.41 6.71
CA SER A 130 8.15 1.84 6.28
C SER A 130 8.02 2.54 4.92
N VAL A 131 8.62 3.72 4.79
CA VAL A 131 8.61 4.53 3.56
C VAL A 131 9.98 5.18 3.41
N GLY A 132 10.45 5.29 2.18
CA GLY A 132 11.74 5.93 1.89
C GLY A 132 12.09 5.89 0.41
N PRO A 133 13.26 6.45 0.03
CA PRO A 133 13.68 6.49 -1.36
C PRO A 133 14.09 5.10 -1.87
N TRP A 134 13.86 4.89 -3.16
CA TRP A 134 14.47 3.81 -3.93
C TRP A 134 15.20 4.36 -5.15
N ALA A 135 16.19 3.60 -5.61
CA ALA A 135 16.94 3.81 -6.83
C ALA A 135 16.97 2.52 -7.65
N TRP A 136 16.79 2.64 -8.96
CA TRP A 136 16.80 1.51 -9.88
C TRP A 136 18.07 1.50 -10.71
N HIS A 137 18.74 0.35 -10.73
CA HIS A 137 19.95 0.10 -11.48
C HIS A 137 19.65 -0.97 -12.54
N GLN A 138 19.93 -0.70 -13.82
CA GLN A 138 19.75 -1.72 -14.88
C GLN A 138 20.64 -2.95 -14.70
N VAL A 139 21.81 -2.74 -14.08
CA VAL A 139 22.75 -3.77 -13.67
C VAL A 139 23.27 -3.37 -12.29
N ALA A 140 23.33 -4.33 -11.36
CA ALA A 140 23.90 -4.10 -10.03
C ALA A 140 25.28 -3.43 -10.11
N ASN A 141 25.58 -2.52 -9.17
CA ASN A 141 26.83 -1.74 -9.11
C ASN A 141 27.09 -0.78 -10.29
N LYS A 142 26.11 -0.54 -11.17
CA LYS A 142 26.14 0.56 -12.15
C LYS A 142 25.37 1.77 -11.65
N PRO A 143 25.52 2.97 -12.24
CA PRO A 143 24.71 4.12 -11.84
C PRO A 143 23.20 3.84 -11.92
N ALA A 144 22.45 4.42 -10.97
CA ALA A 144 21.00 4.37 -11.01
C ALA A 144 20.46 5.17 -12.22
N VAL A 145 19.38 4.67 -12.81
CA VAL A 145 18.71 5.30 -13.98
C VAL A 145 17.30 5.78 -13.67
N ALA A 146 16.73 5.39 -12.53
CA ALA A 146 15.44 5.86 -12.06
C ALA A 146 15.41 5.93 -10.53
N TRP A 147 14.49 6.74 -10.01
CA TRP A 147 14.33 7.01 -8.59
C TRP A 147 12.85 7.07 -8.24
N GLY A 148 12.57 6.87 -6.97
CA GLY A 148 11.23 7.03 -6.45
C GLY A 148 11.15 6.87 -4.94
N THR A 149 9.93 6.69 -4.45
CA THR A 149 9.65 6.44 -3.04
C THR A 149 8.83 5.17 -2.89
N PHE A 150 9.26 4.27 -2.01
CA PHE A 150 8.58 3.01 -1.73
C PHE A 150 7.68 3.16 -0.49
N VAL A 151 6.71 2.27 -0.38
CA VAL A 151 5.84 2.11 0.78
C VAL A 151 5.71 0.62 1.07
N SER A 152 6.12 0.20 2.26
CA SER A 152 5.95 -1.16 2.74
C SER A 152 5.17 -1.16 4.04
N MET A 153 4.09 -1.94 4.09
CA MET A 153 3.41 -2.28 5.34
C MET A 153 3.94 -3.61 5.84
N TRP A 154 4.60 -3.57 6.99
CA TRP A 154 5.15 -4.72 7.67
C TRP A 154 4.12 -5.30 8.64
N LYS A 155 4.02 -6.62 8.67
CA LYS A 155 3.21 -7.37 9.63
C LYS A 155 4.08 -8.35 10.39
N ARG A 156 3.84 -8.44 11.69
CA ARG A 156 4.47 -9.47 12.51
C ARG A 156 3.72 -10.78 12.40
N MET A 157 4.45 -11.82 12.07
CA MET A 157 3.95 -13.18 11.89
C MET A 157 3.84 -13.90 13.25
N PRO A 158 3.06 -15.00 13.34
CA PRO A 158 2.90 -15.75 14.59
C PRO A 158 4.21 -16.30 15.17
N ASP A 159 5.21 -16.58 14.32
CA ASP A 159 6.56 -17.00 14.72
C ASP A 159 7.45 -15.83 15.20
N GLY A 160 6.91 -14.62 15.24
CA GLY A 160 7.60 -13.41 15.67
C GLY A 160 8.38 -12.69 14.56
N SER A 161 8.53 -13.30 13.38
CA SER A 161 9.22 -12.69 12.23
C SER A 161 8.42 -11.53 11.61
N TRP A 162 9.14 -10.56 11.04
CA TRP A 162 8.52 -9.48 10.26
C TRP A 162 8.44 -9.88 8.79
N LYS A 163 7.27 -9.68 8.17
CA LYS A 163 7.04 -9.88 6.73
C LYS A 163 6.30 -8.69 6.13
N VAL A 164 6.59 -8.39 4.87
CA VAL A 164 5.91 -7.32 4.13
C VAL A 164 4.52 -7.81 3.71
N ALA A 165 3.47 -7.18 4.22
CA ALA A 165 2.07 -7.48 3.91
C ALA A 165 1.53 -6.65 2.73
N LEU A 166 2.06 -5.45 2.53
CA LEU A 166 1.79 -4.62 1.35
C LEU A 166 3.09 -3.97 0.89
N ASP A 167 3.34 -3.94 -0.41
CA ASP A 167 4.47 -3.21 -1.00
C ASP A 167 4.02 -2.41 -2.23
N GLY A 168 4.57 -1.21 -2.39
CA GLY A 168 4.34 -0.37 -3.55
C GLY A 168 5.25 0.83 -3.55
N GLY A 169 5.02 1.75 -4.47
CA GLY A 169 5.81 2.97 -4.56
C GLY A 169 5.48 3.74 -5.82
N VAL A 170 6.01 4.94 -5.94
CA VAL A 170 5.90 5.80 -7.13
C VAL A 170 7.29 6.16 -7.63
N SER A 171 7.42 6.40 -8.93
CA SER A 171 8.65 6.97 -9.50
C SER A 171 8.56 8.50 -9.54
N HIS A 172 9.68 9.18 -9.39
CA HIS A 172 9.76 10.64 -9.50
C HIS A 172 11.16 11.09 -9.93
N PRO A 173 11.37 12.38 -10.28
CA PRO A 173 12.70 12.90 -10.55
C PRO A 173 13.67 12.63 -9.40
N ARG A 174 14.98 12.56 -9.71
CA ARG A 174 16.02 12.33 -8.70
C ARG A 174 15.91 13.37 -7.57
N PRO A 175 15.86 12.96 -6.29
CA PRO A 175 15.89 13.88 -5.17
C PRO A 175 17.17 14.74 -5.16
N ALA A 176 17.08 15.95 -4.61
CA ALA A 176 18.23 16.83 -4.48
C ALA A 176 19.25 16.34 -3.43
N ALA A 177 18.81 15.56 -2.45
CA ALA A 177 19.65 14.98 -1.40
C ALA A 177 19.84 13.47 -1.64
N ASP A 178 21.07 12.99 -1.50
CA ASP A 178 21.43 11.58 -1.69
C ASP A 178 21.25 10.74 -0.41
N SER A 179 21.02 11.37 0.75
CA SER A 179 20.80 10.68 2.03
C SER A 179 19.68 11.33 2.82
N VAL A 180 18.87 10.51 3.48
CA VAL A 180 17.86 10.99 4.43
C VAL A 180 18.07 10.31 5.78
N GLU A 181 17.93 11.08 6.84
CA GLU A 181 17.92 10.56 8.21
C GLU A 181 16.72 9.62 8.41
N VAL A 182 16.90 8.55 9.17
CA VAL A 182 15.82 7.61 9.47
C VAL A 182 15.08 8.07 10.71
N PHE A 183 13.82 8.46 10.53
CA PHE A 183 12.92 8.77 11.62
C PHE A 183 12.11 7.53 11.98
N ALA A 184 12.35 6.97 13.16
CA ALA A 184 11.62 5.81 13.65
C ALA A 184 10.74 6.23 14.83
N SER A 185 9.49 5.76 14.86
CA SER A 185 8.53 6.13 15.90
C SER A 185 7.56 5.00 16.19
N LYS A 186 7.05 4.98 17.42
CA LYS A 186 6.00 4.05 17.85
C LYS A 186 4.78 4.83 18.29
N LEU A 187 3.60 4.39 17.86
CA LEU A 187 2.35 5.02 18.24
C LEU A 187 2.06 4.78 19.73
N ALA A 188 1.51 5.81 20.37
CA ALA A 188 0.86 5.64 21.65
C ALA A 188 -0.44 4.82 21.47
N PRO A 189 -0.83 3.97 22.43
CA PRO A 189 -2.07 3.22 22.36
C PRO A 189 -3.28 4.15 22.17
N ALA A 190 -4.11 3.87 21.17
CA ALA A 190 -5.39 4.55 21.01
C ALA A 190 -6.40 4.10 22.07
N PRO A 191 -7.40 4.93 22.42
CA PRO A 191 -8.49 4.52 23.30
C PRO A 191 -9.15 3.25 22.79
N SER A 192 -9.37 2.31 23.72
CA SER A 192 -10.06 1.07 23.42
C SER A 192 -11.44 1.39 22.87
N THR A 193 -11.77 0.83 21.70
CA THR A 193 -13.13 0.89 21.17
C THR A 193 -14.07 -0.10 21.86
N GLY A 194 -13.59 -0.84 22.88
CA GLY A 194 -14.38 -1.69 23.78
C GLY A 194 -15.09 -2.88 23.12
N ARG A 195 -14.83 -3.15 21.84
CA ARG A 195 -15.71 -4.00 21.00
C ARG A 195 -14.94 -4.98 20.09
N GLY A 196 -13.81 -5.50 20.57
CA GLY A 196 -13.03 -6.54 19.88
C GLY A 196 -12.45 -6.14 18.51
N PRO A 197 -11.84 -7.10 17.77
CA PRO A 197 -11.18 -6.83 16.49
C PRO A 197 -12.11 -6.25 15.40
N LEU A 198 -13.37 -6.71 15.35
CA LEU A 198 -14.33 -6.26 14.34
C LEU A 198 -14.68 -4.78 14.48
N ALA A 199 -14.89 -4.29 15.70
CA ALA A 199 -15.18 -2.88 15.87
C ALA A 199 -13.98 -1.97 15.60
N ARG A 200 -12.75 -2.41 15.94
CA ARG A 200 -11.54 -1.68 15.55
C ARG A 200 -11.48 -1.53 14.03
N ARG A 201 -11.67 -2.63 13.30
CA ARG A 201 -11.76 -2.62 11.83
C ARG A 201 -12.88 -1.70 11.32
N GLN A 202 -14.04 -1.70 11.98
CA GLN A 202 -15.17 -0.85 11.62
C GLN A 202 -14.83 0.64 11.73
N THR A 203 -14.06 1.06 12.74
CA THR A 203 -13.68 2.47 12.89
C THR A 203 -12.81 2.98 11.74
N LEU A 204 -11.87 2.15 11.25
CA LEU A 204 -11.05 2.49 10.09
C LEU A 204 -11.92 2.57 8.83
N TRP A 205 -12.79 1.58 8.60
CA TRP A 205 -13.71 1.59 7.47
C TRP A 205 -14.59 2.83 7.44
N GLN A 206 -15.19 3.20 8.58
CA GLN A 206 -16.02 4.40 8.69
C GLN A 206 -15.23 5.67 8.39
N THR A 207 -13.96 5.74 8.82
CA THR A 207 -13.07 6.86 8.53
C THR A 207 -12.76 6.93 7.03
N ASP A 208 -12.39 5.81 6.40
CA ASP A 208 -12.08 5.75 4.97
C ASP A 208 -13.29 6.13 4.11
N VAL A 209 -14.49 5.67 4.47
CA VAL A 209 -15.74 6.08 3.81
C VAL A 209 -16.03 7.58 4.02
N ALA A 210 -15.81 8.10 5.23
CA ALA A 210 -15.99 9.53 5.50
C ALA A 210 -14.98 10.40 4.74
N PHE A 211 -13.74 9.95 4.61
CA PHE A 211 -12.73 10.58 3.76
C PHE A 211 -13.17 10.57 2.30
N ALA A 212 -13.55 9.40 1.77
CA ALA A 212 -13.97 9.24 0.37
C ALA A 212 -15.16 10.15 0.03
N LYS A 213 -16.17 10.20 0.91
CA LYS A 213 -17.32 11.11 0.77
C LYS A 213 -16.88 12.58 0.78
N PHE A 214 -16.05 12.97 1.74
CA PHE A 214 -15.56 14.34 1.83
C PHE A 214 -14.73 14.74 0.60
N ALA A 215 -13.90 13.83 0.08
CA ALA A 215 -13.13 14.05 -1.14
C ALA A 215 -14.02 14.22 -2.38
N GLY A 216 -15.13 13.48 -2.47
CA GLY A 216 -16.13 13.68 -3.53
C GLY A 216 -16.83 15.04 -3.42
N ASP A 217 -17.33 15.38 -2.22
CA ASP A 217 -18.13 16.60 -2.00
C ASP A 217 -17.27 17.88 -2.05
N SER A 218 -16.08 17.84 -1.42
CA SER A 218 -15.23 19.01 -1.15
C SER A 218 -13.88 18.98 -1.89
N GLY A 219 -13.62 17.94 -2.68
CA GLY A 219 -12.33 17.73 -3.35
C GLY A 219 -11.28 17.06 -2.47
N VAL A 220 -10.30 16.41 -3.10
CA VAL A 220 -9.18 15.74 -2.41
C VAL A 220 -8.39 16.73 -1.55
N ALA A 221 -8.16 17.95 -2.02
CA ALA A 221 -7.49 18.99 -1.23
C ALA A 221 -8.17 19.25 0.12
N GLY A 222 -9.50 19.37 0.12
CA GLY A 222 -10.28 19.57 1.34
C GLY A 222 -10.21 18.36 2.28
N ALA A 223 -10.25 17.15 1.72
CA ALA A 223 -10.12 15.91 2.49
C ALA A 223 -8.73 15.81 3.13
N LEU A 224 -7.66 16.07 2.38
CA LEU A 224 -6.30 16.09 2.93
C LEU A 224 -6.15 17.16 4.01
N HIS A 225 -6.66 18.38 3.81
CA HIS A 225 -6.67 19.41 4.85
C HIS A 225 -7.36 18.95 6.15
N ARG A 226 -8.45 18.18 6.03
CA ARG A 226 -9.21 17.68 7.18
C ARG A 226 -8.55 16.49 7.88
N TYR A 227 -7.99 15.55 7.12
CA TYR A 227 -7.60 14.24 7.64
C TYR A 227 -6.08 14.06 7.75
N ALA A 228 -5.26 14.81 7.03
CA ALA A 228 -3.80 14.62 7.05
C ALA A 228 -3.19 14.87 8.45
N SER A 229 -2.36 13.92 8.87
CA SER A 229 -1.44 14.10 10.01
C SER A 229 -0.40 15.19 9.72
N SER A 230 0.19 15.78 10.75
CA SER A 230 1.24 16.82 10.63
C SER A 230 2.41 16.44 9.74
N ASP A 231 2.70 15.16 9.65
CA ASP A 231 3.81 14.51 8.98
C ASP A 231 3.35 13.64 7.81
N HIS A 232 2.14 13.91 7.29
CA HIS A 232 1.53 13.24 6.16
C HIS A 232 2.44 13.21 4.92
N ARG A 233 2.46 12.09 4.20
CA ARG A 233 3.22 11.92 2.95
C ARG A 233 2.30 11.71 1.76
N ARG A 234 2.33 12.64 0.80
CA ARG A 234 1.62 12.52 -0.48
C ARG A 234 2.57 12.01 -1.56
N LEU A 235 2.22 10.88 -2.15
CA LEU A 235 2.99 10.21 -3.19
C LEU A 235 2.18 10.14 -4.49
N ARG A 236 2.77 10.64 -5.58
CA ARG A 236 2.18 10.66 -6.94
C ARG A 236 3.27 10.33 -7.95
N GLU A 237 2.89 9.60 -9.00
CA GLU A 237 3.81 9.29 -10.09
C GLU A 237 4.32 10.59 -10.76
N GLY A 238 5.62 10.69 -10.96
CA GLY A 238 6.30 11.84 -11.58
C GLY A 238 6.51 13.04 -10.66
N VAL A 239 6.03 13.02 -9.42
CA VAL A 239 6.10 14.15 -8.48
C VAL A 239 6.95 13.77 -7.27
N ALA A 240 7.89 14.64 -6.88
CA ALA A 240 8.68 14.45 -5.67
C ALA A 240 7.76 14.33 -4.44
N PRO A 241 8.13 13.52 -3.42
CA PRO A 241 7.28 13.33 -2.24
C PRO A 241 7.00 14.65 -1.53
N ILE A 242 5.74 14.89 -1.20
CA ILE A 242 5.34 16.04 -0.39
C ILE A 242 5.13 15.56 1.03
N VAL A 243 5.86 16.17 1.96
CA VAL A 243 5.82 15.84 3.39
C VAL A 243 5.22 17.01 4.17
N GLY A 244 4.28 16.71 5.05
CA GLY A 244 3.63 17.64 5.95
C GLY A 244 2.20 18.05 5.55
N ARG A 245 1.56 18.83 6.43
CA ARG A 245 0.19 19.35 6.25
C ARG A 245 0.08 20.55 5.30
N GLU A 246 1.18 21.22 5.00
CA GLU A 246 1.15 22.49 4.28
C GLU A 246 0.56 22.33 2.86
N PRO A 247 -0.50 23.08 2.49
CA PRO A 247 -1.04 23.12 1.13
C PRO A 247 -0.06 23.65 0.07
N ALA A 248 1.09 24.19 0.50
CA ALA A 248 1.97 25.05 -0.29
C ALA A 248 2.78 24.39 -1.43
N HIS A 249 2.61 23.10 -1.71
CA HIS A 249 3.29 22.44 -2.84
C HIS A 249 2.36 21.65 -3.78
N GLY A 250 1.05 21.89 -3.73
CA GLY A 250 0.12 21.15 -4.59
C GLY A 250 -1.32 21.63 -4.64
N ALA A 251 -1.69 22.73 -3.96
CA ALA A 251 -3.07 23.22 -3.94
C ALA A 251 -3.67 23.43 -5.35
N ALA A 252 -2.87 23.88 -6.33
CA ALA A 252 -3.32 24.02 -7.72
C ALA A 252 -3.50 22.68 -8.44
N GLU A 253 -2.63 21.69 -8.20
CA GLU A 253 -2.77 20.33 -8.79
C GLU A 253 -3.99 19.58 -8.24
N LEU A 254 -4.32 19.86 -6.98
CA LEU A 254 -5.39 19.21 -6.23
C LEU A 254 -6.73 19.96 -6.32
N ALA A 255 -6.74 21.22 -6.77
CA ALA A 255 -7.93 22.08 -6.77
C ALA A 255 -9.11 21.45 -7.52
N ASP A 256 -8.81 20.74 -8.61
CA ASP A 256 -9.78 20.06 -9.46
C ASP A 256 -9.77 18.53 -9.27
N GLU A 257 -9.01 18.01 -8.30
CA GLU A 257 -8.95 16.57 -8.03
C GLU A 257 -10.22 16.15 -7.25
N ARG A 258 -11.26 15.83 -8.01
CA ARG A 258 -12.54 15.31 -7.51
C ARG A 258 -12.79 13.93 -8.10
N GLY A 259 -13.31 13.03 -7.26
CA GLY A 259 -13.56 11.67 -7.67
C GLY A 259 -14.09 10.80 -6.54
N THR A 260 -14.23 9.53 -6.86
CA THR A 260 -14.76 8.52 -5.95
C THR A 260 -13.68 7.51 -5.60
N PHE A 261 -13.34 7.42 -4.31
CA PHE A 261 -12.54 6.33 -3.78
C PHE A 261 -13.43 5.11 -3.53
N MET A 262 -12.98 3.95 -3.98
CA MET A 262 -13.63 2.65 -3.76
C MET A 262 -12.64 1.71 -3.09
N SER A 263 -12.85 1.45 -1.80
CA SER A 263 -12.00 0.56 -1.00
C SER A 263 -12.17 -0.90 -1.45
N LEU A 264 -11.05 -1.57 -1.74
CA LEU A 264 -11.01 -3.00 -2.07
C LEU A 264 -10.68 -3.84 -0.83
N ALA A 265 -9.77 -3.37 0.01
CA ALA A 265 -9.41 -4.06 1.25
C ALA A 265 -8.89 -3.09 2.31
N GLN A 266 -8.88 -3.58 3.54
CA GLN A 266 -8.34 -2.88 4.70
C GLN A 266 -7.68 -3.85 5.67
N PHE A 267 -6.68 -3.35 6.38
CA PHE A 267 -5.98 -4.05 7.45
C PHE A 267 -5.72 -3.10 8.60
N ILE A 268 -5.75 -3.64 9.81
CA ILE A 268 -5.62 -2.88 11.05
C ILE A 268 -4.81 -3.68 12.07
N SER A 269 -3.98 -2.99 12.82
CA SER A 269 -3.25 -3.49 13.99
C SER A 269 -4.19 -4.03 15.08
N ALA A 270 -3.66 -4.91 15.93
CA ALA A 270 -4.38 -5.45 17.08
C ALA A 270 -4.81 -4.36 18.07
N SER A 271 -4.03 -3.29 18.25
CA SER A 271 -4.37 -2.10 19.05
C SER A 271 -5.42 -1.21 18.38
N GLY A 272 -5.50 -1.23 17.05
CA GLY A 272 -6.40 -0.34 16.31
C GLY A 272 -5.92 1.11 16.27
N ASP A 273 -4.61 1.31 16.27
CA ASP A 273 -3.96 2.62 16.16
C ASP A 273 -3.27 2.84 14.81
N LEU A 274 -2.93 1.77 14.09
CA LEU A 274 -2.35 1.81 12.75
C LEU A 274 -3.16 0.89 11.83
N GLY A 275 -3.40 1.34 10.61
CA GLY A 275 -4.04 0.54 9.58
C GLY A 275 -3.82 1.11 8.19
N TYR A 276 -4.24 0.37 7.18
CA TYR A 276 -4.20 0.84 5.79
C TYR A 276 -5.43 0.38 5.03
N THR A 277 -5.82 1.18 4.05
CA THR A 277 -6.84 0.87 3.06
C THR A 277 -6.22 0.99 1.68
N TYR A 278 -6.71 0.21 0.72
CA TYR A 278 -6.33 0.37 -0.67
C TYR A 278 -7.48 0.02 -1.58
N GLY A 279 -7.46 0.58 -2.79
CA GLY A 279 -8.51 0.36 -3.76
C GLY A 279 -8.34 1.16 -5.02
N THR A 280 -9.44 1.60 -5.63
CA THR A 280 -9.43 2.44 -6.83
C THR A 280 -9.91 3.84 -6.51
N PHE A 281 -9.39 4.80 -7.25
CA PHE A 281 -9.85 6.18 -7.24
C PHE A 281 -10.17 6.60 -8.66
N VAL A 282 -11.44 6.91 -8.92
CA VAL A 282 -11.91 7.32 -10.25
C VAL A 282 -12.16 8.82 -10.21
N ARG A 283 -11.49 9.57 -11.07
CA ARG A 283 -11.60 11.04 -11.15
C ARG A 283 -12.22 11.44 -12.48
N THR A 284 -12.90 12.58 -12.44
CA THR A 284 -13.41 13.24 -13.63
C THR A 284 -12.75 14.61 -13.75
N ARG A 285 -12.01 14.83 -14.85
CA ARG A 285 -11.42 16.13 -15.20
C ARG A 285 -12.10 16.64 -16.47
N GLY A 286 -13.12 17.47 -16.32
CA GLY A 286 -13.98 17.88 -17.43
C GLY A 286 -14.71 16.68 -18.04
N ALA A 287 -14.44 16.36 -19.31
CA ALA A 287 -15.00 15.19 -19.99
C ALA A 287 -14.13 13.92 -19.87
N GLU A 288 -12.89 14.04 -19.38
CA GLU A 288 -11.98 12.90 -19.25
C GLU A 288 -12.20 12.20 -17.90
N VAL A 289 -12.36 10.87 -17.95
CA VAL A 289 -12.37 10.03 -16.76
C VAL A 289 -11.02 9.31 -16.69
N ASP A 290 -10.31 9.48 -15.58
CA ASP A 290 -9.10 8.72 -15.28
C ASP A 290 -9.29 7.88 -14.01
N SER A 291 -8.40 6.91 -13.81
CA SER A 291 -8.44 6.07 -12.63
C SER A 291 -7.04 5.81 -12.11
N SER A 292 -6.92 5.72 -10.79
CA SER A 292 -5.72 5.33 -10.08
C SER A 292 -6.02 4.17 -9.13
N TYR A 293 -5.01 3.42 -8.74
CA TYR A 293 -5.03 2.67 -7.51
C TYR A 293 -4.57 3.57 -6.37
N TYR A 294 -5.18 3.45 -5.20
CA TYR A 294 -4.76 4.20 -4.01
C TYR A 294 -4.28 3.27 -2.91
N VAL A 295 -3.35 3.76 -2.09
CA VAL A 295 -3.05 3.23 -0.76
C VAL A 295 -3.09 4.37 0.23
N HIS A 296 -3.92 4.24 1.26
CA HIS A 296 -3.97 5.15 2.39
C HIS A 296 -3.45 4.43 3.64
N VAL A 297 -2.55 5.07 4.37
CA VAL A 297 -2.10 4.59 5.69
C VAL A 297 -2.62 5.55 6.75
N TRP A 298 -3.26 5.00 7.76
CA TRP A 298 -3.99 5.73 8.79
C TRP A 298 -3.38 5.46 10.15
N GLN A 299 -3.29 6.51 10.98
CA GLN A 299 -2.86 6.41 12.37
C GLN A 299 -3.90 7.01 13.33
N ARG A 300 -3.91 6.57 14.57
CA ARG A 300 -4.78 7.07 15.64
C ARG A 300 -4.01 7.03 16.96
N GLY A 301 -3.84 8.20 17.59
CA GLY A 301 -3.17 8.34 18.88
C GLY A 301 -4.12 8.23 20.09
N SER A 302 -3.61 8.58 21.27
CA SER A 302 -4.27 8.40 22.57
C SER A 302 -5.58 9.18 22.78
N ASP A 303 -5.86 10.24 22.00
CA ASP A 303 -7.14 10.98 22.04
C ASP A 303 -7.46 11.66 20.70
N LYS A 304 -6.82 11.21 19.61
CA LYS A 304 -6.99 11.80 18.30
C LYS A 304 -8.00 11.01 17.47
N PRO A 305 -8.77 11.67 16.58
CA PRO A 305 -9.42 10.94 15.48
C PRO A 305 -8.35 10.26 14.62
N TRP A 306 -8.77 9.34 13.75
CA TRP A 306 -7.90 8.82 12.71
C TRP A 306 -7.36 9.96 11.85
N GLU A 307 -6.04 9.99 11.67
CA GLU A 307 -5.32 10.89 10.78
C GLU A 307 -4.68 10.09 9.65
N LEU A 308 -4.67 10.65 8.45
CA LEU A 308 -4.03 10.09 7.27
C LEU A 308 -2.52 10.38 7.34
N LEU A 309 -1.73 9.32 7.43
CA LEU A 309 -0.27 9.37 7.48
C LEU A 309 0.36 9.33 6.09
N LEU A 310 -0.24 8.59 5.15
CA LEU A 310 0.27 8.47 3.79
C LEU A 310 -0.88 8.33 2.80
N ASP A 311 -0.76 9.03 1.68
CA ASP A 311 -1.65 8.95 0.52
C ASP A 311 -0.83 8.71 -0.75
N MET A 312 -0.91 7.50 -1.31
CA MET A 312 -0.26 7.12 -2.56
C MET A 312 -1.30 6.87 -3.65
N LEU A 313 -1.12 7.52 -4.81
CA LEU A 313 -1.89 7.21 -6.02
C LEU A 313 -0.98 6.71 -7.14
N LEU A 314 -1.37 5.59 -7.74
CA LEU A 314 -0.73 4.96 -8.90
C LEU A 314 -1.68 4.96 -10.08
N PRO A 315 -1.39 5.69 -11.18
CA PRO A 315 -2.26 5.72 -12.35
C PRO A 315 -2.54 4.33 -12.92
N GLN A 316 -3.80 4.06 -13.25
CA GLN A 316 -4.13 2.86 -14.01
C GLN A 316 -3.68 3.04 -15.47
N PRO A 317 -3.10 2.01 -16.10
CA PRO A 317 -2.80 2.06 -17.52
C PRO A 317 -4.08 2.35 -18.30
N LYS A 318 -4.03 3.31 -19.23
CA LYS A 318 -5.14 3.52 -20.16
C LYS A 318 -5.32 2.23 -20.97
N THR A 319 -6.49 1.62 -20.91
CA THR A 319 -6.83 0.52 -21.81
C THR A 319 -6.96 1.11 -23.21
N THR A 320 -5.92 0.98 -24.03
CA THR A 320 -6.04 1.19 -25.47
C THR A 320 -6.99 0.13 -25.99
N LYS A 321 -8.16 0.56 -26.47
CA LYS A 321 -9.07 -0.30 -27.24
C LYS A 321 -8.49 -0.55 -28.62
#